data_AF-A0A8S3JNL3-F1
#
_entry.id   AF-A0A8S3JNL3-F1
#
_cell.length_a   1.000
_cell.length_b   1.000
_cell.length_c   1.000
_cell.angle_alpha   90.00
_cell.angle_beta   90.00
_cell.angle_gamma   90.00
#
_symmetry.space_group_name_H-M   'P 1'
#
loop_
_entity.id
_entity.type
_entity.pdbx_description
1 polymer ?
#
loop_
_entity_poly.entity_id
_entity_poly.type
_entity_poly.pdbx_seq_one_letter_code
_entity_poly.pdbx_strand_id
1 'polypeptide(L)'
;QRKTVLESIKTAGTVVGTGITTLLENPSKILLATGGITLLALGVYSARGATQTAVKYIDSRLGKPSLIRETSRTTLLTALRSPVKTVRRAFFSKAEDSLQGVVLDPALESRLREIAIATRFTKRNYGLFRNLLMHGPPGTGKTLFAKKLAAHSGLDYA
;
A
#
# COMPACT_ATOMS: atom_id res chain seq x y z
N GLN A 1 -21.37 -36.62 48.83
CA GLN A 1 -20.52 -35.94 47.82
C GLN A 1 -21.04 -36.09 46.39
N ARG A 2 -21.26 -37.30 45.83
CA ARG A 2 -21.78 -37.45 44.44
C ARG A 2 -23.16 -36.82 44.18
N LYS A 3 -24.08 -36.84 45.16
CA LYS A 3 -25.41 -36.23 45.03
C LYS A 3 -25.34 -34.69 44.90
N THR A 4 -24.45 -34.04 45.65
CA THR A 4 -24.27 -32.57 45.63
C THR A 4 -23.73 -32.06 44.29
N VAL A 5 -22.85 -32.84 43.63
CA VAL A 5 -22.33 -32.51 42.28
C VAL A 5 -23.40 -32.68 41.21
N LEU A 6 -24.24 -33.72 41.33
CA LEU A 6 -25.39 -33.91 40.42
C LEU A 6 -26.43 -32.81 40.58
N GLU A 7 -26.66 -32.37 41.80
CA GLU A 7 -27.61 -31.31 42.12
C GLU A 7 -27.11 -29.92 41.69
N SER A 8 -25.80 -29.67 41.80
CA SER A 8 -25.19 -28.42 41.28
C SER A 8 -25.19 -28.38 39.75
N ILE A 9 -24.95 -29.49 39.06
CA ILE A 9 -25.06 -29.57 37.60
C ILE A 9 -26.51 -29.37 37.15
N LYS A 10 -27.48 -29.94 37.86
CA LYS A 10 -28.92 -29.77 37.55
C LYS A 10 -29.39 -28.34 37.84
N THR A 11 -28.91 -27.73 38.91
CA THR A 11 -29.19 -26.33 39.26
C THR A 11 -28.55 -25.39 38.24
N ALA A 12 -27.30 -25.63 37.84
CA ALA A 12 -26.65 -24.88 36.78
C ALA A 12 -27.39 -25.03 35.44
N GLY A 13 -27.81 -26.25 35.09
CA GLY A 13 -28.57 -26.51 33.86
C GLY A 13 -29.95 -25.84 33.85
N THR A 14 -30.61 -25.76 35.00
CA THR A 14 -31.91 -25.06 35.13
C THR A 14 -31.75 -23.54 35.11
N VAL A 15 -30.72 -22.98 35.77
CA VAL A 15 -30.43 -21.54 35.74
C VAL A 15 -29.99 -21.10 34.34
N VAL A 16 -29.19 -21.91 33.64
CA VAL A 16 -28.79 -21.64 32.25
C VAL A 16 -29.98 -21.80 31.30
N GLY A 17 -30.77 -22.86 31.47
CA GLY A 17 -31.96 -23.11 30.65
C GLY A 17 -32.99 -21.98 30.78
N THR A 18 -33.30 -21.55 32.00
CA THR A 18 -34.20 -20.41 32.26
C THR A 18 -33.62 -19.09 31.75
N GLY A 19 -32.30 -18.90 31.85
CA GLY A 19 -31.62 -17.76 31.22
C GLY A 19 -31.77 -17.74 29.70
N ILE A 20 -31.63 -18.89 29.04
CA ILE A 20 -31.75 -19.00 27.58
C ILE A 20 -33.21 -18.83 27.11
N THR A 21 -34.18 -19.41 27.83
CA THR A 21 -35.60 -19.23 27.47
C THR A 21 -36.05 -17.79 27.67
N THR A 22 -35.63 -17.12 28.76
CA THR A 22 -35.95 -15.70 28.99
C THR A 22 -35.28 -14.75 27.99
N LEU A 23 -34.14 -15.16 27.41
CA LEU A 23 -33.53 -14.46 26.28
C LEU A 23 -34.35 -14.68 25.00
N LEU A 24 -34.81 -15.90 24.72
CA LEU A 24 -35.59 -16.23 23.51
C LEU A 24 -37.02 -15.65 23.52
N GLU A 25 -37.62 -15.47 24.69
CA GLU A 25 -38.97 -14.92 24.84
C GLU A 25 -39.04 -13.41 24.64
N ASN A 26 -37.92 -12.69 24.81
CA ASN A 26 -37.90 -11.22 24.80
C ASN A 26 -37.16 -10.67 23.56
N PRO A 27 -37.87 -10.10 22.57
CA PRO A 27 -37.25 -9.62 21.33
C PRO A 27 -36.20 -8.52 21.55
N SER A 28 -36.35 -7.68 22.57
CA SER A 28 -35.38 -6.65 22.94
C SER A 28 -34.08 -7.21 23.52
N LYS A 29 -34.15 -8.29 24.30
CA LYS A 29 -32.97 -8.95 24.88
C LYS A 29 -32.18 -9.73 23.83
N ILE A 30 -32.86 -10.35 22.86
CA ILE A 30 -32.21 -10.95 21.68
C ILE A 30 -31.43 -9.88 20.91
N LEU A 31 -32.06 -8.76 20.60
CA LEU A 31 -31.42 -7.67 19.86
C LEU A 31 -30.13 -7.19 20.55
N LEU A 32 -30.18 -6.97 21.86
CA LEU A 32 -29.03 -6.56 22.66
C LEU A 32 -27.93 -7.63 22.69
N ALA A 33 -28.29 -8.91 22.85
CA ALA A 33 -27.33 -10.01 22.85
C ALA A 33 -26.65 -10.18 21.49
N THR A 34 -27.42 -10.20 20.40
CA THR A 34 -26.89 -10.27 19.04
C THR A 34 -26.05 -9.04 18.69
N GLY A 35 -26.48 -7.85 19.11
CA GLY A 35 -25.73 -6.61 18.98
C GLY A 35 -24.39 -6.66 19.72
N GLY A 36 -24.38 -7.17 20.95
CA GLY A 36 -23.16 -7.34 21.74
C GLY A 36 -22.17 -8.32 21.11
N ILE A 37 -22.66 -9.47 20.63
CA ILE A 37 -21.84 -10.50 19.98
C ILE A 37 -21.24 -9.96 18.67
N THR A 38 -22.03 -9.26 17.86
CA THR A 38 -21.56 -8.68 16.59
C THR A 38 -20.55 -7.56 16.80
N LEU A 39 -20.77 -6.68 17.79
CA LEU A 39 -19.81 -5.64 18.17
C LEU A 39 -18.49 -6.25 18.66
N LEU A 40 -18.54 -7.32 19.46
CA LEU A 40 -17.34 -8.03 19.90
C LEU A 40 -16.60 -8.64 18.71
N ALA A 41 -17.31 -9.32 17.80
CA ALA A 41 -16.71 -9.90 16.61
C ALA A 41 -16.05 -8.83 15.72
N LEU A 42 -16.73 -7.71 15.49
CA LEU A 42 -16.19 -6.55 14.76
C LEU A 42 -14.96 -5.97 15.45
N GLY A 43 -14.98 -5.84 16.78
CA GLY A 43 -13.84 -5.38 17.58
C GLY A 43 -12.62 -6.28 17.43
N VAL A 44 -12.79 -7.60 17.58
CA VAL A 44 -11.70 -8.57 17.46
C VAL A 44 -11.14 -8.62 16.03
N TYR A 45 -12.03 -8.60 15.03
CA TYR A 45 -11.61 -8.68 13.63
C TYR A 45 -10.85 -7.43 13.19
N SER A 46 -11.35 -6.24 13.54
CA SER A 46 -10.68 -4.97 13.23
C SER A 46 -9.34 -4.83 13.94
N ALA A 47 -9.25 -5.23 15.22
CA ALA A 47 -7.99 -5.21 15.97
C ALA A 47 -6.92 -6.12 15.34
N ARG A 48 -7.31 -7.30 14.84
CA ARG A 48 -6.38 -8.20 14.13
C ARG A 48 -5.85 -7.60 12.83
N GLY A 49 -6.67 -6.90 12.05
CA GLY A 49 -6.20 -6.22 10.84
C GLY A 49 -5.29 -5.01 11.13
N ALA A 50 -5.66 -4.21 12.13
CA ALA A 50 -4.92 -3.00 12.51
C ALA A 50 -3.52 -3.32 13.05
N THR A 51 -3.40 -4.35 13.88
CA THR A 51 -2.10 -4.78 14.44
C THR A 51 -1.11 -5.20 13.35
N GLN A 52 -1.56 -5.94 12.33
CA GLN A 52 -0.67 -6.35 11.22
C GLN A 52 -0.13 -5.17 10.41
N THR A 53 -0.94 -4.13 10.20
CA THR A 53 -0.50 -2.93 9.45
C THR A 53 0.38 -2.01 10.31
N ALA A 54 0.08 -1.88 11.60
CA ALA A 54 0.88 -1.13 12.56
C ALA A 54 2.31 -1.69 12.68
N VAL A 55 2.46 -3.02 12.76
CA VAL A 55 3.78 -3.67 12.77
C VAL A 55 4.56 -3.33 11.51
N LYS A 56 3.96 -3.45 10.32
CA LYS A 56 4.62 -3.09 9.05
C LYS A 56 5.02 -1.61 8.97
N TYR A 57 4.22 -0.72 9.57
CA TYR A 57 4.54 0.70 9.65
C TYR A 57 5.73 0.97 10.58
N ILE A 58 5.77 0.32 11.74
CA ILE A 58 6.90 0.42 12.70
C ILE A 58 8.18 -0.16 12.07
N ASP A 59 8.09 -1.30 11.39
CA ASP A 59 9.22 -1.91 10.67
C ASP A 59 9.82 -0.98 9.62
N SER A 60 8.97 -0.22 8.91
CA SER A 60 9.44 0.76 7.92
C SER A 60 10.21 1.94 8.52
N ARG A 61 10.04 2.18 9.83
CA ARG A 61 10.67 3.28 10.58
C ARG A 61 11.99 2.89 11.23
N LEU A 62 12.20 1.62 11.56
CA LEU A 62 13.30 1.17 12.43
C LEU A 62 14.35 0.27 11.76
N GLY A 63 13.97 -0.57 10.80
CA GLY A 63 14.83 -1.72 10.44
C GLY A 63 15.28 -1.83 8.99
N LYS A 64 14.66 -1.09 8.06
CA LYS A 64 14.99 -1.20 6.65
C LYS A 64 15.85 -0.01 6.25
N PRO A 65 17.16 -0.18 5.97
CA PRO A 65 17.89 0.86 5.27
C PRO A 65 17.11 1.16 4.00
N SER A 66 16.71 2.42 3.83
CA SER A 66 16.01 2.85 2.64
C SER A 66 16.98 2.71 1.48
N LEU A 67 16.89 1.61 0.73
CA LEU A 67 17.39 1.61 -0.63
C LEU A 67 16.62 2.75 -1.30
N ILE A 68 17.33 3.81 -1.68
CA ILE A 68 16.76 5.07 -2.19
C ILE A 68 16.15 4.75 -3.55
N ARG A 69 14.94 4.16 -3.52
CA ARG A 69 14.14 3.89 -4.70
C ARG A 69 13.30 5.12 -4.92
N GLU A 70 13.73 5.97 -5.84
CA GLU A 70 12.83 6.99 -6.39
C GLU A 70 11.85 6.26 -7.32
N THR A 71 10.77 5.76 -6.71
CA THR A 71 9.69 5.08 -7.43
C THR A 71 8.69 6.10 -7.96
N SER A 72 8.27 5.93 -9.21
CA SER A 72 7.20 6.73 -9.84
C SER A 72 5.79 6.36 -9.31
N ARG A 73 5.71 5.42 -8.36
CA ARG A 73 4.44 4.91 -7.83
C ARG A 73 3.91 5.81 -6.71
N THR A 74 2.73 6.40 -6.94
CA THR A 74 1.99 7.13 -5.91
C THR A 74 1.40 6.16 -4.89
N THR A 75 1.96 6.11 -3.68
CA THR A 75 1.39 5.33 -2.56
C THR A 75 0.04 5.90 -2.12
N LEU A 76 -0.92 5.04 -1.79
CA LEU A 76 -2.27 5.41 -1.30
C LEU A 76 -2.23 6.44 -0.16
N LEU A 77 -1.23 6.33 0.71
CA LEU A 77 -1.05 7.21 1.87
C LEU A 77 -0.62 8.64 1.48
N THR A 78 0.15 8.78 0.39
CA THR A 78 0.53 10.07 -0.20
C THR A 78 -0.62 10.71 -0.98
N ALA A 79 -1.47 9.89 -1.60
CA ALA A 79 -2.68 10.33 -2.28
C ALA A 79 -3.69 10.97 -1.31
N LEU A 80 -3.86 10.38 -0.11
CA LEU A 80 -4.72 10.93 0.95
C LEU A 80 -4.16 12.21 1.59
N ARG A 81 -2.84 12.31 1.80
CA ARG A 81 -2.21 13.51 2.38
C ARG A 81 -2.20 14.71 1.44
N SER A 82 -2.21 14.49 0.14
CA SER A 82 -2.13 15.56 -0.86
C SER A 82 -3.12 15.35 -2.00
N PRO A 83 -4.44 15.43 -1.73
CA PRO A 83 -5.47 15.14 -2.71
C PRO A 83 -5.38 16.09 -3.90
N VAL A 84 -5.13 17.38 -3.65
CA VAL A 84 -5.04 18.42 -4.69
C VAL A 84 -3.86 18.20 -5.64
N LYS A 85 -2.68 17.82 -5.11
CA LYS A 85 -1.49 17.57 -5.95
C LYS A 85 -1.62 16.26 -6.74
N THR A 86 -2.31 15.27 -6.19
CA THR A 86 -2.53 13.97 -6.84
C THR A 86 -3.56 14.08 -7.95
N VAL A 87 -4.68 14.77 -7.69
CA VAL A 87 -5.70 15.09 -8.71
C VAL A 87 -5.10 15.98 -9.79
N ARG A 88 -4.39 17.05 -9.44
CA ARG A 88 -3.73 17.92 -10.43
C ARG A 88 -2.70 17.15 -11.26
N ARG A 89 -1.90 16.27 -10.65
CA ARG A 89 -0.93 15.44 -11.38
C ARG A 89 -1.62 14.40 -12.26
N ALA A 90 -2.75 13.82 -11.85
CA ALA A 90 -3.50 12.84 -12.65
C ALA A 90 -4.24 13.46 -13.83
N PHE A 91 -4.79 14.66 -13.67
CA PHE A 91 -5.51 15.37 -14.73
C PHE A 91 -4.62 16.24 -15.63
N PHE A 92 -3.50 16.77 -15.10
CA PHE A 92 -2.55 17.62 -15.83
C PHE A 92 -1.18 16.95 -16.00
N SER A 93 -1.10 15.62 -16.12
CA SER A 93 0.16 14.95 -16.50
C SER A 93 0.50 15.29 -17.95
N LYS A 94 0.99 16.50 -18.20
CA LYS A 94 1.91 16.72 -19.32
C LYS A 94 3.03 15.72 -19.08
N ALA A 95 3.25 14.82 -20.04
CA ALA A 95 4.45 14.00 -20.07
C ALA A 95 5.63 14.97 -19.92
N GLU A 96 6.26 14.99 -18.74
CA GLU A 96 7.45 15.79 -18.51
C GLU A 96 8.44 15.38 -19.58
N ASP A 97 8.86 16.36 -20.40
CA ASP A 97 9.75 16.11 -21.51
C ASP A 97 11.04 15.49 -20.97
N SER A 98 11.46 14.36 -21.54
CA SER A 98 12.54 13.51 -21.02
C SER A 98 13.88 14.22 -20.85
N LEU A 99 14.03 15.36 -21.55
CA LEU A 99 15.24 16.16 -21.60
C LEU A 99 15.03 17.63 -21.15
N GLN A 100 13.86 17.99 -20.61
CA GLN A 100 13.59 19.37 -20.17
C GLN A 100 14.62 19.82 -19.11
N GLY A 101 15.46 20.79 -19.45
CA GLY A 101 16.51 21.33 -18.58
C GLY A 101 17.84 20.57 -18.59
N VAL A 102 18.09 19.65 -19.53
CA VAL A 102 19.46 19.15 -19.81
C VAL A 102 19.96 19.83 -21.07
N VAL A 103 20.99 20.67 -20.95
CA VAL A 103 21.62 21.29 -22.13
C VAL A 103 22.61 20.28 -22.71
N LEU A 104 22.36 19.84 -23.94
CA LEU A 104 23.16 18.84 -24.64
C LEU A 104 23.51 19.34 -26.04
N ASP A 105 24.55 18.76 -26.62
CA ASP A 105 24.80 18.89 -28.05
C ASP A 105 23.60 18.32 -28.84
N PRO A 106 23.11 19.00 -29.90
CA PRO A 106 21.91 18.59 -30.63
C PRO A 106 21.97 17.15 -31.16
N ALA A 107 23.16 16.67 -31.58
CA ALA A 107 23.31 15.32 -32.08
C ALA A 107 23.16 14.28 -30.96
N LEU A 108 23.66 14.58 -29.76
CA LEU A 108 23.52 13.73 -28.59
C LEU A 108 22.09 13.75 -28.05
N GLU A 109 21.44 14.92 -28.05
CA GLU A 109 20.04 15.07 -27.63
C GLU A 109 19.11 14.16 -28.44
N SER A 110 19.25 14.15 -29.77
CA SER A 110 18.42 13.31 -30.64
C SER A 110 18.57 11.82 -30.32
N ARG A 111 19.82 11.35 -30.15
CA ARG A 111 20.11 9.94 -29.81
C ARG A 111 19.53 9.55 -28.45
N LEU A 112 19.68 10.41 -27.45
CA LEU A 112 19.15 10.17 -26.11
C LEU A 112 17.61 10.20 -26.09
N ARG A 113 16.99 11.06 -26.91
CA ARG A 113 15.53 11.12 -27.09
C ARG A 113 15.00 9.83 -27.73
N GLU A 114 15.66 9.30 -28.76
CA GLU A 114 15.30 8.02 -29.38
C GLU A 114 15.37 6.87 -28.37
N ILE A 115 16.43 6.81 -27.57
CA ILE A 115 16.57 5.80 -26.50
C ILE A 115 15.42 5.95 -25.50
N ALA A 116 15.10 7.16 -25.05
CA ALA A 116 14.01 7.40 -24.10
C ALA A 116 12.63 6.98 -24.65
N ILE A 117 12.37 7.25 -25.93
CA ILE A 117 11.14 6.83 -26.62
C ILE A 117 11.08 5.30 -26.71
N ALA A 118 12.19 4.66 -27.14
CA ALA A 118 12.29 3.22 -27.25
C ALA A 118 12.06 2.54 -25.90
N THR A 119 12.72 3.00 -24.83
CA THR A 119 12.55 2.45 -23.47
C THR A 119 11.10 2.57 -22.99
N ARG A 120 10.44 3.70 -23.24
CA ARG A 120 9.02 3.90 -22.88
C ARG A 120 8.09 2.95 -23.63
N PHE A 121 8.30 2.74 -24.93
CA PHE A 121 7.52 1.79 -25.71
C PHE A 121 7.79 0.34 -25.30
N THR A 122 9.05 -0.03 -25.08
CA THR A 122 9.43 -1.35 -24.53
C THR A 122 8.73 -1.61 -23.21
N LYS A 123 8.70 -0.63 -22.30
CA LYS A 123 7.98 -0.74 -21.02
C LYS A 123 6.47 -0.93 -21.22
N ARG A 124 5.85 -0.15 -22.13
CA ARG A 124 4.41 -0.23 -22.42
C ARG A 124 4.01 -1.56 -23.07
N ASN A 125 4.87 -2.12 -23.91
CA ASN A 125 4.63 -3.36 -24.64
C ASN A 125 5.18 -4.61 -23.94
N TYR A 126 5.66 -4.48 -22.69
CA TYR A 126 6.28 -5.58 -21.93
C TYR A 126 7.43 -6.29 -22.68
N GLY A 127 8.21 -5.53 -23.46
CA GLY A 127 9.36 -6.05 -24.20
C GLY A 127 10.63 -6.18 -23.35
N LEU A 128 11.68 -6.75 -23.94
CA LEU A 128 13.00 -6.85 -23.31
C LEU A 128 13.75 -5.51 -23.37
N PHE A 129 14.38 -5.14 -22.26
CA PHE A 129 15.21 -3.93 -22.16
C PHE A 129 16.61 -4.14 -22.74
N ARG A 130 17.19 -3.06 -23.26
CA ARG A 130 18.59 -3.02 -23.68
C ARG A 130 19.44 -2.44 -22.55
N ASN A 131 20.66 -2.95 -22.42
CA ASN A 131 21.63 -2.42 -21.46
C ASN A 131 22.34 -1.20 -22.08
N LEU A 132 22.42 -0.11 -21.31
CA LEU A 132 23.09 1.12 -21.70
C LEU A 132 24.20 1.43 -20.71
N LEU A 133 25.44 1.58 -21.19
CA LEU A 133 26.55 2.07 -20.40
C LEU A 133 26.85 3.52 -20.80
N MET A 134 26.73 4.45 -19.86
CA MET A 134 27.13 5.84 -20.05
C MET A 134 28.53 6.03 -19.46
N HIS A 135 29.49 6.47 -20.29
CA HIS A 135 30.87 6.73 -19.84
C HIS A 135 31.28 8.19 -20.10
N GLY A 136 32.34 8.66 -19.42
CA GLY A 136 32.93 9.98 -19.62
C GLY A 136 33.41 10.62 -18.31
N PRO A 137 33.93 11.85 -18.35
CA PRO A 137 34.41 12.57 -17.17
C PRO A 137 33.33 12.72 -16.07
N PRO A 138 33.71 12.84 -14.79
CA PRO A 138 32.76 13.15 -13.71
C PRO A 138 32.08 14.51 -13.97
N GLY A 139 30.84 14.67 -13.52
CA GLY A 139 30.08 15.93 -13.68
C GLY A 139 29.36 16.13 -15.02
N THR A 140 29.49 15.20 -15.98
CA THR A 140 28.83 15.28 -17.32
C THR A 140 27.36 14.83 -17.34
N GLY A 141 26.69 14.78 -16.19
CA GLY A 141 25.24 14.54 -16.14
C GLY A 141 24.76 13.11 -16.46
N LYS A 142 25.64 12.11 -16.51
CA LYS A 142 25.25 10.69 -16.75
C LYS A 142 24.17 10.20 -15.78
N THR A 143 24.39 10.40 -14.49
CA THR A 143 23.45 10.02 -13.42
C THR A 143 22.15 10.82 -13.52
N LEU A 144 22.23 12.10 -13.89
CA LEU A 144 21.06 12.97 -14.09
C LEU A 144 20.18 12.44 -15.23
N PHE A 145 20.79 12.04 -16.35
CA PHE A 145 20.07 11.47 -17.47
C PHE A 145 19.40 10.13 -17.10
N ALA A 146 20.10 9.25 -16.40
CA ALA A 146 19.52 7.98 -15.93
C ALA A 146 18.28 8.19 -15.04
N LYS A 147 18.33 9.18 -14.12
CA LYS A 147 17.19 9.55 -13.27
C LYS A 147 16.01 10.07 -14.09
N LYS A 148 16.25 10.95 -15.07
CA LYS A 148 15.19 11.47 -15.96
C LYS A 148 14.61 10.40 -16.88
N LEU A 149 15.44 9.52 -17.42
CA LEU A 149 15.02 8.38 -18.24
C LEU A 149 14.08 7.46 -17.47
N ALA A 150 14.39 7.17 -16.21
CA ALA A 150 13.56 6.36 -15.34
C ALA A 150 12.19 7.02 -15.07
N ALA A 151 12.19 8.31 -14.70
CA ALA A 151 10.96 9.07 -14.47
C ALA A 151 10.05 9.12 -15.71
N HIS A 152 10.61 9.42 -16.89
CA HIS A 152 9.85 9.50 -18.14
C HIS A 152 9.31 8.15 -18.61
N SER A 153 10.07 7.07 -18.39
CA SER A 153 9.69 5.72 -18.83
C SER A 153 8.81 4.99 -17.80
N GLY A 154 8.56 5.59 -16.63
CA GLY A 154 7.85 4.92 -15.52
C GLY A 154 8.63 3.73 -14.95
N LEU A 155 9.97 3.80 -14.99
CA LEU A 155 10.87 2.85 -14.37
C LEU A 155 11.29 3.35 -12.98
N ASP A 156 11.67 2.41 -12.12
CA ASP A 156 12.25 2.75 -10.82
C ASP A 156 13.74 3.07 -10.99
N TYR A 157 14.20 4.15 -10.35
CA TYR A 157 15.62 4.47 -10.20
C TYR A 157 16.07 4.07 -8.78
N ALA A 158 17.19 3.34 -8.67
CA ALA A 158 17.74 2.81 -7.43
C ALA A 158 19.21 3.24 -7.24
#